data_AF-A0A9D5PWM6-F1
#
_entry.id   AF-A0A9D5PWM6-F1
#
_cell.length_a   1.000
_cell.length_b   1.000
_cell.length_c   1.000
_cell.angle_alpha   90.00
_cell.angle_beta   90.00
_cell.angle_gamma   90.00
#
_symmetry.space_group_name_H-M   'P 1'
#
loop_
_entity.id
_entity.type
_entity.pdbx_description
1 polymer ?
#
loop_
_entity_poly.entity_id
_entity_poly.type
_entity_poly.pdbx_seq_one_letter_code
_entity_poly.pdbx_strand_id
1 'polypeptide(L)'
;GGRSGNRGECAQPCRLPYKKCAEKAKDTYALSIKDMCLASHITKILSLGAASLKIEGRMKSPEYVYGVTAIYRRLLDERRNASPEELAELRALFSRSGFTDGYFTGKIGREMLGIRTDADKADTAAGTKPADYGALMKNRRRPLSLSLTLAAGKPAALTVRSGEFSASVTGAIPDEAKTCPLTVEAVTKNLTKLGNTPFFAESAEVTLDDGLMMPVSALNALRRDAVDALSKKLFARREAKLPGKIEPPQTKPGKPLRTARFHSYERIPADTAGFDIVYLPLEKFRAGMCDRVSGVILPPVIFDSERSEVAAMLKTAADAGIRHALVSNLGHLRLAAEAGMIPHGDFRLNIYNGWTVDALFELGFADLMASPELTLPQLRDLGLPTVIYGRIPLMLLEKCVIRDLYSCEECKKHDFLAMRDRKNAKFPLARTYEHRNILYNSVPVYMADRMDSRIADGHFIFTDESAKRASDINAAYMGKLTITPPDGGIRRIAK
;
A
#
# COMPACT_ATOMS: atom_id res chain seq x y z
N GLY A 1 -14.55 5.51 6.99
CA GLY A 1 -15.21 6.38 5.99
C GLY A 1 -14.96 5.88 4.59
N GLY A 2 -15.44 4.67 4.26
CA GLY A 2 -15.45 4.10 2.90
C GLY A 2 -14.09 3.72 2.29
N ARG A 3 -13.01 4.43 2.63
CA ARG A 3 -11.68 4.27 2.03
C ARG A 3 -10.90 3.10 2.62
N SER A 4 -10.25 2.31 1.77
CA SER A 4 -9.39 1.19 2.16
C SER A 4 -7.93 1.44 1.79
N GLY A 5 -7.02 1.22 2.75
CA GLY A 5 -5.58 1.24 2.49
C GLY A 5 -5.14 0.15 1.51
N ASN A 6 -5.77 -1.04 1.58
CA ASN A 6 -5.47 -2.18 0.71
C ASN A 6 -5.86 -1.93 -0.74
N ARG A 7 -6.84 -1.04 -0.98
CA ARG A 7 -7.26 -0.59 -2.33
C ARG A 7 -6.49 0.64 -2.82
N GLY A 8 -5.44 1.06 -2.11
CA GLY A 8 -4.66 2.23 -2.48
C GLY A 8 -5.33 3.57 -2.17
N GLU A 9 -6.41 3.58 -1.39
CA GLU A 9 -7.18 4.77 -1.01
C GLU A 9 -6.88 5.25 0.41
N CYS A 10 -5.75 4.84 1.01
CA CYS A 10 -5.39 5.13 2.40
C CYS A 10 -5.64 6.60 2.79
N ALA A 11 -6.43 6.82 3.84
CA ALA A 11 -6.72 8.15 4.40
C ALA A 11 -5.68 8.61 5.44
N GLN A 12 -4.55 7.92 5.53
CA GLN A 12 -3.46 8.16 6.46
C GLN A 12 -3.88 8.27 7.94
N PRO A 13 -4.71 7.35 8.48
CA PRO A 13 -5.16 7.41 9.87
C PRO A 13 -4.00 7.40 10.87
N CYS A 14 -2.90 6.71 10.56
CA CYS A 14 -1.70 6.70 11.40
C CYS A 14 -1.04 8.09 11.59
N ARG A 15 -1.39 9.10 10.77
CA ARG A 15 -0.87 10.47 10.86
C ARG A 15 -1.73 11.39 11.72
N LEU A 16 -2.88 10.93 12.19
CA LEU A 16 -3.84 11.72 12.96
C LEU A 16 -3.52 11.67 14.46
N PRO A 17 -3.95 12.68 15.24
CA PRO A 17 -3.87 12.63 16.69
C PRO A 17 -4.85 11.60 17.27
N TYR A 18 -4.38 10.87 18.28
CA TYR A 18 -5.16 9.96 19.10
C TYR A 18 -4.87 10.22 20.58
N LYS A 19 -5.82 9.89 21.45
CA LYS A 19 -5.67 10.02 22.90
C LYS A 19 -6.10 8.75 23.62
N LYS A 20 -5.58 8.55 24.84
CA LYS A 20 -6.06 7.46 25.71
C LYS A 20 -7.54 7.66 26.06
N CYS A 21 -8.26 6.58 26.31
CA CYS A 21 -9.66 6.63 26.76
C CYS A 21 -9.76 7.01 28.24
N ALA A 22 -9.39 8.24 28.60
CA ALA A 22 -9.54 8.79 29.94
C ALA A 22 -10.01 10.25 29.89
N GLU A 23 -10.56 10.75 30.99
CA GLU A 23 -10.92 12.16 31.10
C GLU A 23 -9.69 13.07 30.91
N LYS A 24 -9.88 14.18 30.17
CA LYS A 24 -8.86 15.20 29.90
C LYS A 24 -7.54 14.67 29.29
N ALA A 25 -7.58 13.53 28.58
CA ALA A 25 -6.42 12.99 27.88
C ALA A 25 -5.94 13.93 26.76
N LYS A 26 -4.63 14.20 26.73
CA LYS A 26 -3.98 14.99 25.68
C LYS A 26 -3.88 14.19 24.39
N ASP A 27 -3.90 14.90 23.27
CA ASP A 27 -3.63 14.33 21.96
C ASP A 27 -2.16 13.85 21.88
N THR A 28 -1.98 12.71 21.22
CA THR A 28 -0.69 12.08 20.98
C THR A 28 -0.62 11.60 19.54
N TYR A 29 0.59 11.40 19.03
CA TYR A 29 0.84 10.89 17.68
C TYR A 29 1.51 9.52 17.74
N ALA A 30 1.02 8.64 18.60
CA ALA A 30 1.65 7.35 18.91
C ALA A 30 1.76 6.38 17.70
N LEU A 31 1.02 6.65 16.62
CA LEU A 31 1.04 5.90 15.36
C LEU A 31 1.86 6.58 14.24
N SER A 32 2.28 7.83 14.41
CA SER A 32 2.90 8.60 13.33
C SER A 32 4.42 8.43 13.34
N ILE A 33 4.91 7.49 12.54
CA ILE A 33 6.35 7.17 12.43
C ILE A 33 7.04 8.13 11.44
N LYS A 34 8.25 8.61 11.74
CA LYS A 34 9.14 9.33 10.83
C LYS A 34 9.38 8.53 9.55
N ASP A 35 9.84 9.18 8.48
CA ASP A 35 10.16 8.44 7.27
C ASP A 35 11.43 7.59 7.49
N MET A 36 11.42 6.36 6.97
CA MET A 36 12.57 5.47 7.09
C MET A 36 13.67 5.89 6.11
N CYS A 37 14.87 6.13 6.59
CA CYS A 37 16.03 6.45 5.75
C CYS A 37 17.25 5.66 6.22
N LEU A 38 17.86 4.89 5.30
CA LEU A 38 19.00 4.04 5.60
C LEU A 38 20.27 4.48 4.87
N ALA A 39 20.34 5.74 4.44
CA ALA A 39 21.49 6.29 3.73
C ALA A 39 22.79 6.23 4.58
N SER A 40 22.68 6.24 5.90
CA SER A 40 23.81 6.04 6.83
C SER A 40 24.26 4.59 6.98
N HIS A 41 23.56 3.63 6.36
CA HIS A 41 23.78 2.19 6.53
C HIS A 41 24.06 1.45 5.22
N ILE A 42 24.42 2.18 4.15
CA ILE A 42 24.63 1.60 2.81
C ILE A 42 25.70 0.52 2.83
N THR A 43 26.83 0.72 3.50
CA THR A 43 27.89 -0.29 3.57
C THR A 43 27.39 -1.58 4.21
N LYS A 44 26.60 -1.47 5.29
CA LYS A 44 25.97 -2.61 5.94
C LYS A 44 24.98 -3.30 5.02
N ILE A 45 24.11 -2.54 4.35
CA ILE A 45 23.12 -3.10 3.40
C ILE A 45 23.81 -3.85 2.25
N LEU A 46 24.89 -3.30 1.70
CA LEU A 46 25.67 -3.97 0.66
C LEU A 46 26.29 -5.28 1.15
N SER A 47 26.88 -5.29 2.35
CA SER A 47 27.43 -6.52 2.96
C SER A 47 26.37 -7.60 3.24
N LEU A 48 25.09 -7.22 3.39
CA LEU A 48 23.98 -8.16 3.54
C LEU A 48 23.53 -8.77 2.19
N GLY A 49 24.10 -8.34 1.07
CA GLY A 49 23.79 -8.88 -0.26
C GLY A 49 22.51 -8.33 -0.89
N ALA A 50 22.02 -7.17 -0.45
CA ALA A 50 20.82 -6.56 -1.03
C ALA A 50 21.02 -6.25 -2.53
N ALA A 51 20.20 -6.88 -3.39
CA ALA A 51 20.29 -6.72 -4.85
C ALA A 51 19.65 -5.42 -5.36
N SER A 52 18.73 -4.82 -4.60
CA SER A 52 18.04 -3.60 -4.99
C SER A 52 17.61 -2.79 -3.77
N LEU A 53 17.58 -1.46 -3.91
CA LEU A 53 17.01 -0.55 -2.92
C LEU A 53 15.72 0.06 -3.47
N LYS A 54 14.67 0.08 -2.66
CA LYS A 54 13.41 0.75 -2.99
C LYS A 54 13.39 2.14 -2.37
N ILE A 55 13.17 3.15 -3.20
CA ILE A 55 12.93 4.54 -2.78
C ILE A 55 11.44 4.85 -2.97
N GLU A 56 10.79 5.41 -1.95
CA GLU A 56 9.39 5.82 -2.03
C GLU A 56 9.26 7.17 -2.75
N GLY A 57 8.58 7.17 -3.89
CA GLY A 57 8.41 8.32 -4.78
C GLY A 57 6.97 8.56 -5.26
N ARG A 58 5.99 7.79 -4.77
CA ARG A 58 4.59 7.93 -5.24
C ARG A 58 4.06 9.32 -4.92
N MET A 59 3.53 10.00 -5.95
CA MET A 59 3.00 11.38 -5.86
C MET A 59 4.03 12.41 -5.38
N LYS A 60 5.31 12.20 -5.67
CA LYS A 60 6.40 13.15 -5.40
C LYS A 60 6.78 13.94 -6.65
N SER A 61 7.36 15.12 -6.46
CA SER A 61 7.81 15.94 -7.59
C SER A 61 9.04 15.31 -8.27
N PRO A 62 9.29 15.62 -9.56
CA PRO A 62 10.49 15.19 -10.25
C PRO A 62 11.80 15.57 -9.54
N GLU A 63 11.85 16.75 -8.92
CA GLU A 63 13.02 17.25 -8.18
C GLU A 63 13.34 16.38 -6.97
N TYR A 64 12.30 15.98 -6.22
CA TYR A 64 12.46 15.05 -5.10
C TYR A 64 13.00 13.70 -5.59
N VAL A 65 12.41 13.16 -6.67
CA VAL A 65 12.81 11.85 -7.20
C VAL A 65 14.27 11.91 -7.63
N TYR A 66 14.66 12.97 -8.34
CA TYR A 66 16.05 13.19 -8.72
C TYR A 66 16.98 13.28 -7.52
N GLY A 67 16.73 14.18 -6.58
CA GLY A 67 17.65 14.42 -5.46
C GLY A 67 17.88 13.16 -4.62
N VAL A 68 16.81 12.44 -4.27
CA VAL A 68 16.95 11.20 -3.48
C VAL A 68 17.67 10.12 -4.28
N THR A 69 17.33 9.92 -5.55
CA THR A 69 17.97 8.88 -6.37
C THR A 69 19.43 9.19 -6.68
N ALA A 70 19.77 10.45 -6.92
CA ALA A 70 21.15 10.89 -7.16
C ALA A 70 22.05 10.62 -5.95
N ILE A 71 21.59 10.97 -4.75
CA ILE A 71 22.31 10.69 -3.50
C ILE A 71 22.51 9.18 -3.35
N TYR A 72 21.43 8.38 -3.36
CA TYR A 72 21.56 6.93 -3.20
C TYR A 72 22.41 6.26 -4.28
N ARG A 73 22.35 6.74 -5.54
CA ARG A 73 23.20 6.25 -6.62
C ARG A 73 24.68 6.50 -6.33
N ARG A 74 25.03 7.71 -5.90
CA ARG A 74 26.38 8.08 -5.50
C ARG A 74 26.89 7.20 -4.36
N LEU A 75 26.09 7.01 -3.31
CA LEU A 75 26.46 6.17 -2.16
C LEU A 75 26.71 4.70 -2.56
N LEU A 76 25.94 4.19 -3.52
CA LEU A 76 26.11 2.83 -4.04
C LEU A 76 27.35 2.71 -4.94
N ASP A 77 27.61 3.69 -5.81
CA ASP A 77 28.79 3.71 -6.69
C ASP A 77 30.08 3.82 -5.89
N GLU A 78 30.09 4.70 -4.88
CA GLU A 78 31.24 4.93 -3.99
C GLU A 78 31.31 3.92 -2.84
N ARG A 79 30.30 3.06 -2.69
CA ARG A 79 30.18 2.04 -1.64
C ARG A 79 30.44 2.59 -0.23
N ARG A 80 29.84 3.73 0.09
CA ARG A 80 29.99 4.41 1.39
C ARG A 80 28.66 4.82 1.99
N ASN A 81 28.69 5.18 3.26
CA ASN A 81 27.55 5.77 3.95
C ASN A 81 27.43 7.27 3.62
N ALA A 82 26.22 7.80 3.76
CA ALA A 82 25.94 9.21 3.58
C ALA A 82 26.72 10.09 4.57
N SER A 83 27.25 11.20 4.07
CA SER A 83 27.83 12.24 4.92
C SER A 83 26.74 13.02 5.67
N PRO A 84 27.09 13.79 6.73
CA PRO A 84 26.14 14.68 7.39
C PRO A 84 25.44 15.66 6.44
N GLU A 85 26.17 16.15 5.43
CA GLU A 85 25.68 17.09 4.41
C GLU A 85 24.65 16.42 3.50
N GLU A 86 24.94 15.21 3.00
CA GLU A 86 23.99 14.44 2.17
C GLU A 86 22.73 14.06 2.97
N LEU A 87 22.86 13.78 4.26
CA LEU A 87 21.71 13.57 5.14
C LEU A 87 20.90 14.85 5.35
N ALA A 88 21.55 16.01 5.43
CA ALA A 88 20.88 17.30 5.50
C ALA A 88 20.15 17.62 4.19
N GLU A 89 20.76 17.32 3.03
CA GLU A 89 20.12 17.44 1.72
C GLU A 89 18.89 16.54 1.60
N LEU A 90 19.01 15.27 1.99
CA LEU A 90 17.87 14.36 2.06
C LEU A 90 16.77 14.90 2.98
N ARG A 91 17.12 15.45 4.15
CA ARG A 91 16.12 16.06 5.05
C ARG A 91 15.46 17.27 4.42
N ALA A 92 16.18 18.13 3.71
CA ALA A 92 15.60 19.29 3.02
C ALA A 92 14.62 18.87 1.91
N LEU A 93 14.87 17.74 1.23
CA LEU A 93 13.93 17.17 0.27
C LEU A 93 12.69 16.55 0.94
N PHE A 94 12.77 16.20 2.23
CA PHE A 94 11.73 15.49 2.97
C PHE A 94 11.03 16.36 4.03
N SER A 95 9.72 16.49 3.86
CA SER A 95 8.86 17.37 4.64
C SER A 95 8.42 16.85 6.02
N ARG A 96 9.19 16.01 6.70
CA ARG A 96 8.78 15.45 7.99
C ARG A 96 9.94 15.53 8.95
N SER A 97 9.64 15.96 10.19
CA SER A 97 10.48 16.14 11.38
C SER A 97 11.57 15.07 11.66
N GLY A 98 12.44 14.82 10.68
CA GLY A 98 13.52 13.85 10.68
C GLY A 98 13.18 12.49 10.07
N PHE A 99 14.24 11.68 9.99
CA PHE A 99 14.20 10.28 9.60
C PHE A 99 14.30 9.36 10.80
N THR A 100 14.01 8.08 10.59
CA THR A 100 14.32 7.00 11.53
C THR A 100 14.96 5.83 10.82
N ASP A 101 15.86 5.12 11.52
CA ASP A 101 16.42 3.82 11.15
C ASP A 101 16.08 2.75 12.20
N GLY A 102 15.15 3.05 13.11
CA GLY A 102 14.95 2.28 14.34
C GLY A 102 14.56 0.81 14.13
N TYR A 103 13.82 0.49 13.07
CA TYR A 103 13.53 -0.91 12.72
C TYR A 103 14.77 -1.64 12.19
N PHE A 104 15.66 -0.96 11.47
CA PHE A 104 16.89 -1.55 10.95
C PHE A 104 17.93 -1.77 12.07
N THR A 105 18.00 -0.86 13.04
CA THR A 105 18.96 -0.90 14.15
C THR A 105 18.43 -1.58 15.41
N GLY A 106 17.17 -2.03 15.42
CA GLY A 106 16.50 -2.61 16.59
C GLY A 106 16.14 -1.59 17.68
N LYS A 107 16.36 -0.29 17.46
CA LYS A 107 16.04 0.80 18.40
C LYS A 107 14.56 1.23 18.28
N ILE A 108 13.66 0.31 18.65
CA ILE A 108 12.21 0.50 18.50
C ILE A 108 11.64 1.28 19.68
N GLY A 109 11.31 2.56 19.47
CA GLY A 109 10.85 3.44 20.55
C GLY A 109 10.20 4.75 20.08
N ARG A 110 9.99 5.67 21.04
CA ARG A 110 9.32 6.96 20.80
C ARG A 110 10.09 7.86 19.83
N GLU A 111 11.41 7.71 19.76
CA GLU A 111 12.27 8.48 18.83
C GLU A 111 11.93 8.25 17.35
N MET A 112 11.25 7.14 17.05
CA MET A 112 10.75 6.85 15.71
C MET A 112 9.51 7.67 15.36
N LEU A 113 8.85 8.32 16.31
CA LEU A 113 7.64 9.10 16.09
C LEU A 113 7.98 10.50 15.57
N GLY A 114 7.16 11.01 14.66
CA GLY A 114 7.32 12.34 14.08
C GLY A 114 6.00 12.88 13.56
N ILE A 115 5.83 14.20 13.64
CA ILE A 115 4.67 14.93 13.14
C ILE A 115 5.10 15.90 12.07
N ARG A 116 4.28 16.07 11.03
CA ARG A 116 4.54 17.12 10.05
C ARG A 116 4.09 18.45 10.64
N THR A 117 5.04 19.35 10.89
CA THR A 117 4.76 20.70 11.39
C THR A 117 4.32 21.63 10.25
N ASP A 118 3.79 22.80 10.57
CA ASP A 118 3.47 23.81 9.56
C ASP A 118 4.73 24.42 8.93
N ALA A 119 5.84 24.50 9.68
CA ALA A 119 7.16 24.83 9.14
C ALA A 119 7.59 23.80 8.09
N ASP A 120 7.45 22.50 8.38
CA ASP A 120 7.77 21.44 7.41
C ASP A 120 6.96 21.57 6.11
N LYS A 121 5.71 22.06 6.18
CA LYS A 121 4.87 22.31 5.00
C LYS A 121 5.38 23.50 4.19
N ALA A 122 5.77 24.59 4.88
CA ALA A 122 6.33 25.78 4.26
C ALA A 122 7.66 25.49 3.54
N ASP A 123 8.56 24.73 4.17
CA ASP A 123 9.86 24.35 3.57
C ASP A 123 9.68 23.49 2.31
N THR A 124 8.69 22.59 2.31
CA THR A 124 8.38 21.79 1.11
C THR A 124 7.87 22.67 -0.04
N ALA A 125 7.05 23.67 0.28
CA ALA A 125 6.48 24.58 -0.70
C ALA A 125 7.54 25.56 -1.24
N ALA A 126 8.50 25.95 -0.40
CA ALA A 126 9.67 26.73 -0.79
C ALA A 126 10.62 25.93 -1.72
N GLY A 127 10.55 24.59 -1.65
CA GLY A 127 11.05 23.69 -2.68
C GLY A 127 12.55 23.83 -2.92
N THR A 128 13.37 23.28 -2.03
CA THR A 128 14.80 23.12 -2.31
C THR A 128 14.95 22.20 -3.52
N LYS A 129 15.11 22.81 -4.70
CA LYS A 129 15.48 22.10 -5.91
C LYS A 129 16.95 21.72 -5.77
N PRO A 130 17.35 20.47 -6.02
CA PRO A 130 18.76 20.15 -6.15
C PRO A 130 19.40 21.13 -7.13
N ALA A 131 20.49 21.79 -6.73
CA ALA A 131 21.05 22.94 -7.45
C ALA A 131 21.40 22.62 -8.92
N ASP A 132 21.75 21.36 -9.17
CA ASP A 132 22.09 20.79 -10.45
C ASP A 132 20.90 20.26 -11.26
N TYR A 133 19.70 20.11 -10.68
CA TYR A 133 18.54 19.54 -11.38
C TYR A 133 18.18 20.35 -12.64
N GLY A 134 18.20 21.68 -12.54
CA GLY A 134 17.95 22.56 -13.67
C GLY A 134 19.02 22.44 -14.77
N ALA A 135 20.28 22.24 -14.38
CA ALA A 135 21.39 22.04 -15.32
C ALA A 135 21.35 20.66 -15.98
N LEU A 136 21.05 19.60 -15.21
CA LEU A 136 20.86 18.24 -15.71
C LEU A 136 19.72 18.18 -16.75
N MET A 137 18.58 18.81 -16.46
CA MET A 137 17.46 18.87 -17.41
C MET A 137 17.77 19.68 -18.66
N LYS A 138 18.73 20.62 -18.59
CA LYS A 138 19.26 21.30 -19.78
C LYS A 138 20.23 20.39 -20.56
N ASN A 139 21.08 19.64 -19.88
CA ASN A 139 22.15 18.84 -20.48
C ASN A 139 21.73 17.44 -20.94
N ARG A 140 20.61 16.90 -20.45
CA ARG A 140 20.05 15.60 -20.89
C ARG A 140 18.95 15.74 -21.94
N ARG A 141 18.90 16.88 -22.62
CA ARG A 141 18.02 17.06 -23.78
C ARG A 141 18.51 16.18 -24.93
N ARG A 142 17.58 15.67 -25.73
CA ARG A 142 17.88 14.87 -26.92
C ARG A 142 18.07 15.78 -28.14
N PRO A 143 19.01 15.47 -29.05
CA PRO A 143 19.15 16.21 -30.30
C PRO A 143 17.87 16.06 -31.13
N LEU A 144 17.46 17.16 -31.75
CA LEU A 144 16.30 17.24 -32.62
C LEU A 144 16.70 17.94 -33.92
N SER A 145 16.55 17.25 -35.04
CA SER A 145 16.65 17.83 -36.38
C SER A 145 15.26 18.27 -36.82
N LEU A 146 15.14 19.48 -37.37
CA LEU A 146 13.88 20.03 -37.90
C LEU A 146 14.04 20.30 -39.40
N SER A 147 13.04 19.92 -40.19
CA SER A 147 12.98 20.20 -41.64
C SER A 147 11.60 20.76 -41.97
N LEU A 148 11.55 22.04 -42.35
CA LEU A 148 10.31 22.75 -42.68
C LEU A 148 10.29 23.10 -44.18
N THR A 149 9.14 22.86 -44.82
CA THR A 149 8.85 23.34 -46.17
C THR A 149 7.66 24.29 -46.14
N LEU A 150 7.85 25.49 -46.69
CA LEU A 150 6.83 26.52 -46.91
C LEU A 150 6.81 26.86 -48.40
N ALA A 151 5.75 26.44 -49.09
CA ALA A 151 5.60 26.66 -50.52
C ALA A 151 4.26 27.32 -50.85
N ALA A 152 4.24 28.14 -51.91
CA ALA A 152 3.04 28.86 -52.31
C ALA A 152 1.89 27.88 -52.65
N GLY A 153 0.70 28.14 -52.11
CA GLY A 153 -0.50 27.32 -52.35
C GLY A 153 -0.47 25.91 -51.74
N LYS A 154 0.56 25.56 -50.96
CA LYS A 154 0.68 24.25 -50.28
C LYS A 154 0.69 24.41 -48.76
N PRO A 155 0.10 23.46 -48.00
CA PRO A 155 0.21 23.47 -46.55
C PRO A 155 1.67 23.43 -46.07
N ALA A 156 2.00 24.22 -45.05
CA ALA A 156 3.29 24.15 -44.39
C ALA A 156 3.55 22.73 -43.87
N ALA A 157 4.72 22.15 -44.13
CA ALA A 157 5.04 20.79 -43.70
C ALA A 157 6.30 20.78 -42.84
N LEU A 158 6.18 20.34 -41.59
CA LEU A 158 7.31 20.23 -40.66
C LEU A 158 7.56 18.77 -40.30
N THR A 159 8.79 18.31 -40.51
CA THR A 159 9.28 17.02 -40.04
C THR A 159 10.32 17.24 -38.94
N VAL A 160 10.21 16.45 -37.87
CA VAL A 160 11.16 16.44 -36.76
C VAL A 160 11.73 15.03 -36.54
N ARG A 161 13.01 14.92 -36.21
CA ARG A 161 13.70 13.64 -35.99
C ARG A 161 14.59 13.66 -34.76
N SER A 162 14.58 12.58 -33.97
CA SER A 162 15.52 12.36 -32.86
C SER A 162 15.90 10.88 -32.78
N GLY A 163 17.16 10.57 -33.11
CA GLY A 163 17.61 9.19 -33.29
C GLY A 163 16.83 8.48 -34.39
N GLU A 164 16.28 7.30 -34.09
CA GLU A 164 15.46 6.49 -35.00
C GLU A 164 14.00 6.99 -35.16
N PHE A 165 13.55 7.91 -34.30
CA PHE A 165 12.17 8.37 -34.30
C PHE A 165 11.99 9.62 -35.16
N SER A 166 10.93 9.65 -35.97
CA SER A 166 10.52 10.82 -36.75
C SER A 166 9.01 11.06 -36.68
N ALA A 167 8.59 12.33 -36.84
CA ALA A 167 7.19 12.70 -37.00
C ALA A 167 7.07 13.88 -37.98
N SER A 168 6.00 13.88 -38.76
CA SER A 168 5.69 14.93 -39.73
C SER A 168 4.27 15.43 -39.49
N VAL A 169 4.07 16.73 -39.59
CA VAL A 169 2.78 17.41 -39.43
C VAL A 169 2.63 18.47 -40.51
N THR A 170 1.39 18.76 -40.87
CA THR A 170 1.03 19.83 -41.82
C THR A 170 0.27 20.95 -41.10
N GLY A 171 0.46 22.18 -41.54
CA GLY A 171 -0.17 23.38 -40.99
C GLY A 171 -1.01 24.14 -42.01
N ALA A 172 -1.18 25.44 -41.76
CA ALA A 172 -1.85 26.34 -42.68
C ALA A 172 -1.06 26.51 -43.99
N ILE A 173 -1.75 26.92 -45.04
CA ILE A 173 -1.14 27.36 -46.30
C ILE A 173 -0.55 28.77 -46.05
N PRO A 174 0.72 29.04 -46.39
CA PRO A 174 1.31 30.37 -46.28
C PRO A 174 0.62 31.37 -47.23
N ASP A 175 0.40 32.59 -46.76
CA ASP A 175 -0.18 33.67 -47.56
C ASP A 175 0.91 34.41 -48.35
N GLU A 176 0.54 35.12 -49.41
CA GLU A 176 1.45 36.10 -50.03
C GLU A 176 1.66 37.31 -49.09
N ALA A 177 2.91 37.73 -48.94
CA ALA A 177 3.32 38.79 -48.05
C ALA A 177 2.94 40.17 -48.61
N LYS A 178 2.07 40.88 -47.89
CA LYS A 178 1.65 42.24 -48.28
C LYS A 178 2.61 43.35 -47.82
N THR A 179 3.27 43.17 -46.67
CA THR A 179 4.13 44.20 -46.07
C THR A 179 5.37 43.65 -45.34
N CYS A 180 5.44 42.33 -45.08
CA CYS A 180 6.57 41.73 -44.37
C CYS A 180 6.69 40.24 -44.73
N PRO A 181 7.57 39.87 -45.69
CA PRO A 181 7.82 38.47 -46.03
C PRO A 181 8.59 37.77 -44.90
N LEU A 182 8.36 36.46 -44.76
CA LEU A 182 9.14 35.61 -43.86
C LEU A 182 10.60 35.55 -44.33
N THR A 183 11.51 35.49 -43.37
CA THR A 183 12.91 35.15 -43.64
C THR A 183 13.22 33.78 -43.04
N VAL A 184 14.13 33.06 -43.70
CA VAL A 184 14.65 31.76 -43.20
C VAL A 184 15.15 31.87 -41.76
N GLU A 185 15.80 32.98 -41.42
CA GLU A 185 16.32 33.28 -40.08
C GLU A 185 15.20 33.42 -39.04
N ALA A 186 14.15 34.18 -39.35
CA ALA A 186 13.01 34.39 -38.45
C ALA A 186 12.23 33.09 -38.21
N VAL A 187 12.06 32.29 -39.26
CA VAL A 187 11.42 30.97 -39.18
C VAL A 187 12.27 30.03 -38.31
N THR A 188 13.57 29.91 -38.60
CA THR A 188 14.51 29.09 -37.84
C THR A 188 14.54 29.47 -36.36
N LYS A 189 14.55 30.77 -36.04
CA LYS A 189 14.50 31.26 -34.66
C LYS A 189 13.22 30.87 -33.92
N ASN A 190 12.09 30.72 -34.61
CA ASN A 190 10.84 30.29 -33.97
C ASN A 190 10.75 28.76 -33.85
N LEU A 191 11.23 28.02 -34.85
CA LEU A 191 11.26 26.54 -34.82
C LEU A 191 12.18 25.99 -33.73
N THR A 192 13.31 26.64 -33.47
CA THR A 192 14.32 26.17 -32.50
C THR A 192 14.01 26.51 -31.04
N LYS A 193 12.93 27.24 -30.75
CA LYS A 193 12.48 27.59 -29.38
C LYS A 193 11.82 26.42 -28.66
N LEU A 194 12.60 25.40 -28.33
CA LEU A 194 12.11 24.14 -27.75
C LEU A 194 11.81 24.20 -26.24
N GLY A 195 12.14 25.29 -25.53
CA GLY A 195 11.62 25.60 -24.19
C GLY A 195 11.76 24.45 -23.18
N ASN A 196 10.63 24.00 -22.61
CA ASN A 196 10.52 22.93 -21.60
C ASN A 196 10.40 21.52 -22.19
N THR A 197 10.59 21.35 -23.50
CA THR A 197 10.59 20.02 -24.12
C THR A 197 11.90 19.28 -23.78
N PRO A 198 11.92 17.94 -23.85
CA PRO A 198 13.14 17.15 -23.60
C PRO A 198 14.15 17.24 -24.76
N PHE A 199 14.04 18.22 -25.65
CA PHE A 199 14.81 18.33 -26.89
C PHE A 199 15.65 19.62 -26.93
N PHE A 200 16.78 19.56 -27.63
CA PHE A 200 17.51 20.73 -28.10
C PHE A 200 17.62 20.67 -29.64
N ALA A 201 17.65 21.82 -30.30
CA ALA A 201 17.74 21.86 -31.75
C ALA A 201 19.20 21.60 -32.15
N GLU A 202 19.42 20.49 -32.86
CA GLU A 202 20.74 20.14 -33.42
C GLU A 202 20.89 20.77 -34.81
N SER A 203 19.84 20.70 -35.62
CA SER A 203 19.79 21.31 -36.95
C SER A 203 18.38 21.77 -37.28
N ALA A 204 18.27 22.79 -38.12
CA ALA A 204 17.00 23.29 -38.65
C ALA A 204 17.19 23.68 -40.12
N GLU A 205 16.59 22.90 -41.01
CA GLU A 205 16.55 23.16 -42.44
C GLU A 205 15.19 23.77 -42.79
N VAL A 206 15.20 24.89 -43.51
CA VAL A 206 13.99 25.61 -43.91
C VAL A 206 14.05 25.86 -45.41
N THR A 207 13.09 25.30 -46.13
CA THR A 207 12.81 25.60 -47.53
C THR A 207 11.63 26.56 -47.58
N LEU A 208 11.82 27.75 -48.14
CA LEU A 208 10.85 28.84 -48.14
C LEU A 208 10.80 29.46 -49.54
N ASP A 209 9.64 29.43 -50.19
CA ASP A 209 9.40 30.18 -51.43
C ASP A 209 9.35 31.69 -51.15
N ASP A 210 9.74 32.49 -52.14
CA ASP A 210 9.84 33.94 -52.03
C ASP A 210 8.48 34.61 -51.76
N GLY A 211 8.50 35.67 -50.96
CA GLY A 211 7.33 36.52 -50.75
C GLY A 211 6.21 35.90 -49.92
N LEU A 212 6.45 34.82 -49.18
CA LEU A 212 5.44 34.21 -48.31
C LEU A 212 5.38 34.83 -46.91
N MET A 213 4.20 34.82 -46.30
CA MET A 213 3.94 35.22 -44.92
C MET A 213 3.21 34.10 -44.19
N MET A 214 3.57 33.87 -42.92
CA MET A 214 2.81 33.02 -42.03
C MET A 214 2.86 33.59 -40.60
N PRO A 215 1.74 33.61 -39.86
CA PRO A 215 1.73 34.08 -38.49
C PRO A 215 2.69 33.27 -37.60
N VAL A 216 3.40 33.95 -36.70
CA VAL A 216 4.29 33.31 -35.72
C VAL A 216 3.53 32.31 -34.84
N SER A 217 2.25 32.56 -34.57
CA SER A 217 1.35 31.63 -33.86
C SER A 217 1.18 30.30 -34.61
N ALA A 218 1.07 30.34 -35.94
CA ALA A 218 0.95 29.14 -36.79
C ALA A 218 2.27 28.35 -36.83
N LEU A 219 3.42 29.03 -36.96
CA LEU A 219 4.74 28.38 -36.84
C LEU A 219 4.93 27.70 -35.48
N ASN A 220 4.52 28.37 -34.40
CA ASN A 220 4.59 27.83 -33.04
C ASN A 220 3.62 26.66 -32.81
N ALA A 221 2.43 26.68 -33.43
CA ALA A 221 1.51 25.54 -33.41
C ALA A 221 2.15 24.34 -34.12
N LEU A 222 2.61 24.53 -35.35
CA LEU A 222 3.26 23.49 -36.15
C LEU A 222 4.43 22.82 -35.41
N ARG A 223 5.30 23.64 -34.80
CA ARG A 223 6.40 23.16 -33.94
C ARG A 223 5.90 22.32 -32.76
N ARG A 224 4.89 22.80 -32.04
CA ARG A 224 4.33 22.10 -30.87
C ARG A 224 3.72 20.77 -31.28
N ASP A 225 2.96 20.75 -32.37
CA ASP A 225 2.28 19.56 -32.88
C ASP A 225 3.29 18.52 -33.37
N ALA A 226 4.35 18.94 -34.08
CA ALA A 226 5.42 18.05 -34.52
C ALA A 226 6.16 17.41 -33.33
N VAL A 227 6.53 18.23 -32.34
CA VAL A 227 7.23 17.76 -31.13
C VAL A 227 6.35 16.85 -30.28
N ASP A 228 5.04 17.14 -30.17
CA ASP A 228 4.09 16.29 -29.47
C ASP A 228 3.90 14.94 -30.19
N ALA A 229 3.76 14.96 -31.52
CA ALA A 229 3.68 13.75 -32.33
C ALA A 229 4.94 12.87 -32.20
N LEU A 230 6.13 13.48 -32.21
CA LEU A 230 7.38 12.76 -31.97
C LEU A 230 7.44 12.21 -30.55
N SER A 231 7.08 13.02 -29.54
CA SER A 231 7.08 12.64 -28.13
C SER A 231 6.16 11.43 -27.87
N LYS A 232 4.99 11.39 -28.51
CA LYS A 232 4.07 10.23 -28.44
C LYS A 232 4.72 8.94 -28.94
N LYS A 233 5.52 9.00 -30.00
CA LYS A 233 6.28 7.84 -30.50
C LYS A 233 7.43 7.47 -29.57
N LEU A 234 8.20 8.47 -29.14
CA LEU A 234 9.42 8.31 -28.34
C LEU A 234 9.14 7.80 -26.92
N PHE A 235 8.03 8.24 -26.34
CA PHE A 235 7.54 7.84 -25.02
C PHE A 235 6.34 6.89 -25.12
N ALA A 236 6.11 6.29 -26.29
CA ALA A 236 5.16 5.21 -26.43
C ALA A 236 5.52 4.16 -25.38
N ARG A 237 4.52 3.79 -24.57
CA ARG A 237 4.72 2.83 -23.49
C ARG A 237 5.25 1.55 -24.12
N ARG A 238 6.39 1.05 -23.65
CA ARG A 238 6.81 -0.31 -24.01
C ARG A 238 5.67 -1.23 -23.65
N GLU A 239 5.06 -1.87 -24.64
CA GLU A 239 4.05 -2.88 -24.38
C GLU A 239 4.74 -3.97 -23.57
N ALA A 240 4.27 -4.15 -22.33
CA ALA A 240 4.69 -5.29 -21.56
C ALA A 240 4.19 -6.52 -22.32
N LYS A 241 5.11 -7.42 -22.70
CA LYS A 241 4.73 -8.76 -23.13
C LYS A 241 4.12 -9.45 -21.91
N LEU A 242 2.82 -9.31 -21.74
CA LEU A 242 2.09 -10.06 -20.74
C LEU A 242 2.19 -11.55 -21.13
N PRO A 243 2.19 -12.48 -20.15
CA PRO A 243 1.97 -13.88 -20.46
C PRO A 243 0.70 -14.01 -21.33
N GLY A 244 0.64 -15.07 -22.14
CA GLY A 244 -0.45 -15.30 -23.11
C GLY A 244 -1.83 -15.43 -22.46
N LYS A 245 -2.75 -16.14 -23.12
CA LYS A 245 -4.10 -16.36 -22.57
C LYS A 245 -3.99 -16.93 -21.14
N ILE A 246 -4.56 -16.21 -20.17
CA ILE A 246 -4.64 -16.67 -18.78
C ILE A 246 -5.82 -17.63 -18.71
N GLU A 247 -5.55 -18.90 -18.40
CA GLU A 247 -6.61 -19.89 -18.25
C GLU A 247 -7.54 -19.53 -17.09
N PRO A 248 -8.85 -19.75 -17.21
CA PRO A 248 -9.78 -19.42 -16.16
C PRO A 248 -9.55 -20.31 -14.93
N PRO A 249 -9.90 -19.84 -13.72
CA PRO A 249 -9.71 -20.61 -12.51
C PRO A 249 -10.57 -21.87 -12.52
N GLN A 250 -10.04 -22.97 -12.01
CA GLN A 250 -10.64 -24.30 -12.09
C GLN A 250 -11.20 -24.78 -10.75
N THR A 251 -10.63 -24.34 -9.63
CA THR A 251 -11.00 -24.85 -8.31
C THR A 251 -12.33 -24.29 -7.87
N LYS A 252 -13.24 -25.20 -7.51
CA LYS A 252 -14.47 -24.86 -6.81
C LYS A 252 -14.24 -25.16 -5.32
N PRO A 253 -14.24 -24.14 -4.44
CA PRO A 253 -14.12 -24.38 -3.01
C PRO A 253 -15.20 -25.34 -2.51
N GLY A 254 -14.86 -26.10 -1.46
CA GLY A 254 -15.82 -26.94 -0.76
C GLY A 254 -16.87 -26.14 0.02
N LYS A 255 -17.66 -26.84 0.84
CA LYS A 255 -18.64 -26.19 1.73
C LYS A 255 -17.91 -25.20 2.66
N PRO A 256 -18.34 -23.93 2.74
CA PRO A 256 -17.77 -22.96 3.69
C PRO A 256 -17.90 -23.45 5.13
N LEU A 257 -16.86 -23.19 5.94
CA LEU A 257 -16.88 -23.45 7.38
C LEU A 257 -17.34 -22.21 8.15
N ARG A 258 -18.20 -22.42 9.14
CA ARG A 258 -18.57 -21.42 10.13
C ARG A 258 -17.56 -21.47 11.27
N THR A 259 -16.74 -20.43 11.39
CA THR A 259 -15.60 -20.44 12.31
C THR A 259 -15.59 -19.21 13.21
N ALA A 260 -15.02 -19.34 14.41
CA ALA A 260 -14.89 -18.23 15.33
C ALA A 260 -13.47 -18.14 15.87
N ARG A 261 -12.99 -16.91 16.07
CA ARG A 261 -11.77 -16.65 16.83
C ARG A 261 -12.06 -15.79 18.05
N PHE A 262 -11.36 -16.08 19.14
CA PHE A 262 -11.47 -15.36 20.40
C PHE A 262 -10.11 -14.80 20.82
N HIS A 263 -10.11 -13.67 21.53
CA HIS A 263 -8.86 -13.10 22.02
C HIS A 263 -8.27 -13.86 23.21
N SER A 264 -9.08 -14.50 24.04
CA SER A 264 -8.67 -15.23 25.24
C SER A 264 -9.64 -16.38 25.52
N TYR A 265 -9.16 -17.41 26.23
CA TYR A 265 -9.94 -18.63 26.48
C TYR A 265 -11.18 -18.35 27.35
N GLU A 266 -11.06 -17.44 28.31
CA GLU A 266 -12.14 -17.02 29.23
C GLU A 266 -13.33 -16.36 28.51
N ARG A 267 -13.12 -15.90 27.28
CA ARG A 267 -14.16 -15.28 26.43
C ARG A 267 -14.86 -16.29 25.55
N ILE A 268 -14.38 -17.54 25.48
CA ILE A 268 -15.03 -18.59 24.71
C ILE A 268 -16.26 -19.08 25.51
N PRO A 269 -17.48 -19.03 24.91
CA PRO A 269 -18.67 -19.60 25.54
C PRO A 269 -18.45 -21.06 25.92
N ALA A 270 -19.10 -21.53 26.99
CA ALA A 270 -19.05 -22.94 27.37
C ALA A 270 -19.66 -23.84 26.28
N ASP A 271 -20.72 -23.36 25.61
CA ASP A 271 -21.31 -24.00 24.45
C ASP A 271 -20.82 -23.33 23.16
N THR A 272 -20.00 -24.04 22.39
CA THR A 272 -19.47 -23.60 21.10
C THR A 272 -20.25 -24.20 19.92
N ALA A 273 -21.40 -24.85 20.17
CA ALA A 273 -22.20 -25.47 19.12
C ALA A 273 -22.55 -24.49 17.99
N GLY A 274 -22.46 -24.98 16.76
CA GLY A 274 -22.68 -24.20 15.55
C GLY A 274 -21.41 -23.55 14.97
N PHE A 275 -20.26 -23.67 15.63
CA PHE A 275 -18.96 -23.42 14.99
C PHE A 275 -18.29 -24.74 14.61
N ASP A 276 -17.84 -24.84 13.37
CA ASP A 276 -17.04 -25.98 12.89
C ASP A 276 -15.63 -25.94 13.50
N ILE A 277 -15.05 -24.74 13.65
CA ILE A 277 -13.73 -24.54 14.25
C ILE A 277 -13.74 -23.30 15.16
N VAL A 278 -13.24 -23.47 16.38
CA VAL A 278 -12.98 -22.38 17.34
C VAL A 278 -11.47 -22.18 17.48
N TYR A 279 -11.03 -20.97 17.17
CA TYR A 279 -9.63 -20.58 17.14
C TYR A 279 -9.22 -19.72 18.35
N LEU A 280 -8.03 -20.01 18.89
CA LEU A 280 -7.36 -19.20 19.91
C LEU A 280 -5.94 -18.80 19.43
N PRO A 281 -5.43 -17.59 19.73
CA PRO A 281 -4.04 -17.24 19.45
C PRO A 281 -3.09 -18.25 20.06
N LEU A 282 -2.12 -18.71 19.27
CA LEU A 282 -1.20 -19.78 19.63
C LEU A 282 -0.48 -19.51 20.96
N GLU A 283 -0.06 -18.27 21.20
CA GLU A 283 0.67 -17.86 22.40
C GLU A 283 -0.19 -17.98 23.69
N LYS A 284 -1.51 -18.02 23.53
CA LYS A 284 -2.49 -18.12 24.62
C LYS A 284 -3.01 -19.54 24.82
N PHE A 285 -2.74 -20.47 23.91
CA PHE A 285 -3.19 -21.85 24.02
C PHE A 285 -2.42 -22.61 25.11
N ARG A 286 -3.12 -23.48 25.84
CA ARG A 286 -2.55 -24.43 26.81
C ARG A 286 -3.27 -25.77 26.64
N ALA A 287 -2.59 -26.89 26.91
CA ALA A 287 -3.08 -28.24 26.61
C ALA A 287 -4.47 -28.58 27.20
N GLY A 288 -4.86 -27.97 28.33
CA GLY A 288 -6.18 -28.19 28.96
C GLY A 288 -7.36 -27.45 28.31
N MET A 289 -7.16 -26.74 27.20
CA MET A 289 -8.17 -25.88 26.56
C MET A 289 -8.91 -26.54 25.38
N CYS A 290 -8.61 -27.81 25.10
CA CYS A 290 -9.16 -28.56 23.96
C CYS A 290 -10.67 -28.86 24.09
N ASP A 291 -11.30 -28.58 25.24
CA ASP A 291 -12.75 -28.71 25.44
C ASP A 291 -13.55 -27.70 24.61
N ARG A 292 -12.96 -26.54 24.30
CA ARG A 292 -13.61 -25.45 23.55
C ARG A 292 -12.78 -24.92 22.39
N VAL A 293 -11.51 -25.30 22.30
CA VAL A 293 -10.58 -24.86 21.25
C VAL A 293 -10.28 -26.03 20.33
N SER A 294 -10.46 -25.82 19.03
CA SER A 294 -10.19 -26.83 18.00
C SER A 294 -9.06 -26.41 17.06
N GLY A 295 -8.74 -25.12 17.02
CA GLY A 295 -7.66 -24.58 16.20
C GLY A 295 -6.86 -23.47 16.87
N VAL A 296 -5.67 -23.22 16.34
CA VAL A 296 -4.78 -22.12 16.76
C VAL A 296 -4.58 -21.10 15.65
N ILE A 297 -4.30 -19.85 16.02
CA ILE A 297 -3.94 -18.77 15.09
C ILE A 297 -2.48 -18.45 15.30
N LEU A 298 -1.69 -18.53 14.23
CA LEU A 298 -0.29 -18.13 14.30
C LEU A 298 -0.18 -16.61 14.51
N PRO A 299 0.86 -16.12 15.22
CA PRO A 299 1.18 -14.70 15.27
C PRO A 299 1.21 -14.10 13.86
N PRO A 300 0.58 -12.94 13.61
CA PRO A 300 0.51 -12.39 12.24
C PRO A 300 1.87 -12.07 11.60
N VAL A 301 2.89 -11.86 12.44
CA VAL A 301 4.29 -11.67 12.04
C VAL A 301 5.11 -12.61 12.91
N ILE A 302 6.03 -13.33 12.26
CA ILE A 302 7.01 -14.21 12.88
C ILE A 302 8.34 -13.86 12.22
N PHE A 303 9.28 -13.31 13.00
CA PHE A 303 10.65 -13.10 12.50
C PHE A 303 11.44 -14.42 12.53
N ASP A 304 12.53 -14.49 11.77
CA ASP A 304 13.39 -15.69 11.75
C ASP A 304 13.91 -16.05 13.15
N SER A 305 14.18 -15.05 13.99
CA SER A 305 14.58 -15.22 15.39
C SER A 305 13.48 -15.84 16.28
N GLU A 306 12.21 -15.73 15.87
CA GLU A 306 11.04 -16.22 16.60
C GLU A 306 10.57 -17.59 16.08
N ARG A 307 11.09 -18.04 14.94
CA ARG A 307 10.59 -19.22 14.22
C ARG A 307 10.64 -20.50 15.07
N SER A 308 11.74 -20.72 15.78
CA SER A 308 11.92 -21.91 16.61
C SER A 308 10.94 -21.96 17.78
N GLU A 309 10.71 -20.84 18.45
CA GLU A 309 9.76 -20.73 19.54
C GLU A 309 8.33 -20.96 19.04
N VAL A 310 7.95 -20.33 17.93
CA VAL A 310 6.61 -20.52 17.34
C VAL A 310 6.39 -21.96 16.90
N ALA A 311 7.39 -22.61 16.31
CA ALA A 311 7.32 -24.03 15.96
C ALA A 311 7.15 -24.92 17.20
N ALA A 312 7.83 -24.63 18.30
CA ALA A 312 7.68 -25.36 19.56
C ALA A 312 6.27 -25.18 20.16
N MET A 313 5.72 -23.96 20.13
CA MET A 313 4.34 -23.70 20.55
C MET A 313 3.33 -24.47 19.70
N LEU A 314 3.50 -24.48 18.36
CA LEU A 314 2.64 -25.26 17.45
C LEU A 314 2.71 -26.74 17.75
N LYS A 315 3.91 -27.30 17.95
CA LYS A 315 4.08 -28.70 18.31
C LYS A 315 3.36 -29.03 19.62
N THR A 316 3.50 -28.18 20.63
CA THR A 316 2.79 -28.35 21.92
C THR A 316 1.27 -28.38 21.73
N ALA A 317 0.73 -27.52 20.85
CA ALA A 317 -0.69 -27.55 20.52
C ALA A 317 -1.11 -28.82 19.77
N ALA A 318 -0.30 -29.27 18.82
CA ALA A 318 -0.53 -30.50 18.07
C ALA A 318 -0.52 -31.74 18.98
N ASP A 319 0.46 -31.84 19.88
CA ASP A 319 0.60 -32.92 20.85
C ASP A 319 -0.57 -32.94 21.85
N ALA A 320 -1.16 -31.79 22.15
CA ALA A 320 -2.38 -31.67 22.96
C ALA A 320 -3.68 -32.00 22.20
N GLY A 321 -3.60 -32.30 20.90
CA GLY A 321 -4.73 -32.72 20.08
C GLY A 321 -5.32 -31.64 19.16
N ILE A 322 -4.75 -30.43 19.13
CA ILE A 322 -5.17 -29.41 18.17
C ILE A 322 -4.74 -29.81 16.76
N ARG A 323 -5.68 -29.80 15.81
CA ARG A 323 -5.40 -30.18 14.42
C ARG A 323 -5.51 -29.02 13.43
N HIS A 324 -6.15 -27.91 13.79
CA HIS A 324 -6.44 -26.83 12.85
C HIS A 324 -5.54 -25.62 13.09
N ALA A 325 -5.01 -25.03 12.02
CA ALA A 325 -4.21 -23.80 12.06
C ALA A 325 -4.80 -22.73 11.13
N LEU A 326 -5.16 -21.58 11.67
CA LEU A 326 -5.54 -20.41 10.87
C LEU A 326 -4.27 -19.66 10.43
N VAL A 327 -4.04 -19.65 9.11
CA VAL A 327 -2.80 -19.22 8.47
C VAL A 327 -3.02 -17.88 7.77
N SER A 328 -2.39 -16.84 8.33
CA SER A 328 -2.53 -15.44 7.88
C SER A 328 -1.47 -14.93 6.91
N ASN A 329 -0.45 -15.74 6.62
CA ASN A 329 0.69 -15.40 5.77
C ASN A 329 1.19 -16.68 5.08
N LEU A 330 1.58 -16.60 3.81
CA LEU A 330 2.14 -17.73 3.06
C LEU A 330 3.34 -18.38 3.76
N GLY A 331 4.19 -17.59 4.42
CA GLY A 331 5.34 -18.10 5.18
C GLY A 331 4.95 -19.01 6.36
N HIS A 332 3.73 -18.88 6.87
CA HIS A 332 3.23 -19.69 7.99
C HIS A 332 2.76 -21.08 7.57
N LEU A 333 2.47 -21.28 6.28
CA LEU A 333 1.95 -22.55 5.75
C LEU A 333 2.93 -23.70 6.05
N ARG A 334 4.23 -23.44 5.86
CA ARG A 334 5.29 -24.41 6.16
C ARG A 334 5.28 -24.81 7.65
N LEU A 335 5.11 -23.85 8.56
CA LEU A 335 5.09 -24.12 10.00
C LEU A 335 3.89 -24.98 10.40
N ALA A 336 2.70 -24.70 9.85
CA ALA A 336 1.51 -25.52 10.08
C ALA A 336 1.70 -26.95 9.55
N ALA A 337 2.23 -27.09 8.34
CA ALA A 337 2.49 -28.39 7.72
C ALA A 337 3.54 -29.21 8.48
N GLU A 338 4.66 -28.59 8.91
CA GLU A 338 5.70 -29.23 9.72
C GLU A 338 5.17 -29.72 11.09
N ALA A 339 4.18 -29.02 11.65
CA ALA A 339 3.49 -29.43 12.88
C ALA A 339 2.37 -30.47 12.65
N GLY A 340 2.13 -30.90 11.40
CA GLY A 340 1.06 -31.84 11.05
C GLY A 340 -0.34 -31.27 11.22
N MET A 341 -0.50 -29.95 11.17
CA MET A 341 -1.79 -29.27 11.28
C MET A 341 -2.42 -29.06 9.90
N ILE A 342 -3.76 -29.00 9.89
CA ILE A 342 -4.60 -28.67 8.74
C ILE A 342 -4.60 -27.14 8.59
N PRO A 343 -4.06 -26.59 7.49
CA PRO A 343 -3.96 -25.15 7.29
C PRO A 343 -5.24 -24.57 6.66
N HIS A 344 -5.82 -23.58 7.33
CA HIS A 344 -6.99 -22.82 6.89
C HIS A 344 -6.58 -21.38 6.54
N GLY A 345 -6.96 -20.88 5.37
CA GLY A 345 -6.56 -19.56 4.90
C GLY A 345 -7.31 -18.42 5.59
N ASP A 346 -6.60 -17.55 6.30
CA ASP A 346 -7.19 -16.36 6.94
C ASP A 346 -7.51 -15.26 5.90
N PHE A 347 -8.42 -14.34 6.26
CA PHE A 347 -8.78 -13.21 5.40
C PHE A 347 -7.58 -12.27 5.08
N ARG A 348 -6.50 -12.36 5.85
CA ARG A 348 -5.25 -11.60 5.65
C ARG A 348 -4.47 -12.03 4.40
N LEU A 349 -4.78 -13.19 3.82
CA LEU A 349 -4.24 -13.61 2.52
C LEU A 349 -4.78 -12.75 1.35
N ASN A 350 -5.76 -11.87 1.61
CA ASN A 350 -6.30 -10.91 0.64
C ASN A 350 -6.75 -11.57 -0.67
N ILE A 351 -7.55 -12.64 -0.55
CA ILE A 351 -8.09 -13.36 -1.70
C ILE A 351 -9.22 -12.53 -2.32
N TYR A 352 -9.08 -12.22 -3.62
CA TYR A 352 -10.03 -11.40 -4.40
C TYR A 352 -10.50 -12.04 -5.71
N ASN A 353 -9.89 -13.14 -6.14
CA ASN A 353 -10.16 -13.76 -7.44
C ASN A 353 -9.88 -15.27 -7.40
N GLY A 354 -10.44 -16.01 -8.36
CA GLY A 354 -10.31 -17.47 -8.42
C GLY A 354 -8.90 -17.96 -8.71
N TRP A 355 -8.04 -17.19 -9.40
CA TRP A 355 -6.65 -17.60 -9.63
C TRP A 355 -5.84 -17.68 -8.33
N THR A 356 -6.12 -16.77 -7.40
CA THR A 356 -5.52 -16.82 -6.05
C THR A 356 -6.06 -18.02 -5.28
N VAL A 357 -7.33 -18.38 -5.48
CA VAL A 357 -7.93 -19.58 -4.88
C VAL A 357 -7.22 -20.84 -5.37
N ASP A 358 -7.08 -21.02 -6.68
CA ASP A 358 -6.35 -22.14 -7.28
C ASP A 358 -4.93 -22.25 -6.73
N ALA A 359 -4.17 -21.15 -6.78
CA ALA A 359 -2.79 -21.13 -6.33
C ALA A 359 -2.65 -21.48 -4.84
N LEU A 360 -3.59 -21.07 -3.98
CA LEU A 360 -3.54 -21.39 -2.56
C LEU A 360 -3.95 -22.85 -2.30
N PHE A 361 -4.92 -23.40 -3.00
CA PHE A 361 -5.24 -24.83 -2.90
C PHE A 361 -4.07 -25.71 -3.36
N GLU A 362 -3.41 -25.35 -4.47
CA GLU A 362 -2.20 -26.03 -4.95
C GLU A 362 -1.06 -26.00 -3.93
N LEU A 363 -0.94 -24.92 -3.14
CA LEU A 363 0.03 -24.83 -2.06
C LEU A 363 -0.30 -25.72 -0.85
N GLY A 364 -1.53 -26.24 -0.74
CA GLY A 364 -1.94 -27.20 0.28
C GLY A 364 -2.86 -26.66 1.38
N PHE A 365 -3.54 -25.53 1.16
CA PHE A 365 -4.60 -25.06 2.07
C PHE A 365 -5.84 -25.99 2.01
N ALA A 366 -6.46 -26.25 3.15
CA ALA A 366 -7.66 -27.10 3.23
C ALA A 366 -8.95 -26.34 2.88
N ASP A 367 -9.03 -25.08 3.29
CA ASP A 367 -10.04 -24.11 2.87
C ASP A 367 -9.49 -22.69 3.00
N LEU A 368 -10.26 -21.72 2.52
CA LEU A 368 -9.84 -20.34 2.35
C LEU A 368 -10.93 -19.38 2.78
N MET A 369 -10.52 -18.21 3.27
CA MET A 369 -11.42 -17.10 3.58
C MET A 369 -11.14 -15.91 2.66
N ALA A 370 -12.20 -15.39 2.06
CA ALA A 370 -12.12 -14.26 1.15
C ALA A 370 -11.90 -12.94 1.90
N SER A 371 -11.32 -11.96 1.20
CA SER A 371 -11.11 -10.63 1.75
C SER A 371 -12.45 -9.98 2.18
N PRO A 372 -12.53 -9.34 3.36
CA PRO A 372 -13.75 -8.68 3.85
C PRO A 372 -14.08 -7.38 3.11
N GLU A 373 -13.33 -7.07 2.05
CA GLU A 373 -13.52 -5.93 1.18
C GLU A 373 -14.32 -6.26 -0.08
N LEU A 374 -14.55 -7.54 -0.35
CA LEU A 374 -15.39 -8.01 -1.45
C LEU A 374 -16.87 -7.68 -1.20
N THR A 375 -17.61 -7.50 -2.29
CA THR A 375 -19.07 -7.35 -2.26
C THR A 375 -19.77 -8.72 -2.18
N LEU A 376 -21.04 -8.75 -1.78
CA LEU A 376 -21.83 -9.99 -1.74
C LEU A 376 -21.87 -10.75 -3.09
N PRO A 377 -22.03 -10.09 -4.26
CA PRO A 377 -21.90 -10.74 -5.56
C PRO A 377 -20.53 -11.39 -5.78
N GLN A 378 -19.44 -10.71 -5.43
CA GLN A 378 -18.09 -11.23 -5.61
C GLN A 378 -17.82 -12.44 -4.70
N LEU A 379 -18.29 -12.40 -3.46
CA LEU A 379 -18.20 -13.53 -2.53
C LEU A 379 -18.96 -14.75 -3.04
N ARG A 380 -20.18 -14.53 -3.57
CA ARG A 380 -20.98 -15.58 -4.20
C ARG A 380 -20.25 -16.19 -5.40
N ASP A 381 -19.65 -15.37 -6.25
CA ASP A 381 -18.97 -15.84 -7.45
C ASP A 381 -17.67 -16.61 -7.11
N LEU A 382 -17.01 -16.28 -5.99
CA LEU A 382 -15.87 -17.04 -5.47
C LEU A 382 -16.27 -18.30 -4.69
N GLY A 383 -17.46 -18.34 -4.10
CA GLY A 383 -17.90 -19.45 -3.25
C GLY A 383 -17.14 -19.58 -1.93
N LEU A 384 -16.56 -18.49 -1.41
CA LEU A 384 -15.75 -18.49 -0.19
C LEU A 384 -16.41 -17.74 0.98
N PRO A 385 -16.22 -18.19 2.23
CA PRO A 385 -16.65 -17.45 3.42
C PRO A 385 -15.87 -16.15 3.59
N THR A 386 -16.42 -15.22 4.38
CA THR A 386 -15.70 -14.03 4.86
C THR A 386 -16.09 -13.68 6.29
N VAL A 387 -15.54 -12.59 6.81
CA VAL A 387 -15.88 -12.06 8.14
C VAL A 387 -17.30 -11.50 8.12
N ILE A 388 -18.21 -12.17 8.83
CA ILE A 388 -19.63 -11.77 8.94
C ILE A 388 -19.95 -11.07 10.26
N TYR A 389 -19.09 -11.26 11.27
CA TYR A 389 -19.19 -10.60 12.56
C TYR A 389 -17.82 -10.22 13.13
N GLY A 390 -17.78 -9.09 13.83
CA GLY A 390 -16.66 -8.72 14.69
C GLY A 390 -15.76 -7.62 14.14
N ARG A 391 -14.77 -7.19 14.92
CA ARG A 391 -13.89 -6.08 14.52
C ARG A 391 -12.72 -6.59 13.71
N ILE A 392 -12.65 -6.17 12.45
CA ILE A 392 -11.49 -6.45 11.59
C ILE A 392 -10.27 -5.66 12.15
N PRO A 393 -9.09 -6.29 12.29
CA PRO A 393 -7.84 -5.59 12.59
C PRO A 393 -7.59 -4.42 11.62
N LEU A 394 -7.35 -3.23 12.16
CA LEU A 394 -7.06 -2.02 11.39
C LEU A 394 -5.55 -1.85 11.16
N MET A 395 -4.72 -2.08 12.17
CA MET A 395 -3.26 -2.03 12.07
C MET A 395 -2.61 -3.11 12.92
N LEU A 396 -1.53 -3.70 12.40
CA LEU A 396 -0.56 -4.43 13.18
C LEU A 396 0.65 -3.51 13.42
N LEU A 397 1.10 -3.44 14.67
CA LEU A 397 2.08 -2.48 15.12
C LEU A 397 3.22 -3.22 15.80
N GLU A 398 4.40 -3.13 15.21
CA GLU A 398 5.64 -3.66 15.80
C GLU A 398 6.01 -2.87 17.05
N LYS A 399 6.06 -1.54 16.92
CA LYS A 399 6.27 -0.66 18.06
C LYS A 399 5.07 -0.72 19.02
N CYS A 400 5.33 -1.03 20.28
CA CYS A 400 4.32 -1.03 21.34
C CYS A 400 3.75 0.38 21.59
N VAL A 401 2.52 0.60 21.13
CA VAL A 401 1.71 1.82 21.31
C VAL A 401 1.05 1.84 22.69
N ILE A 402 0.77 0.68 23.28
CA ILE A 402 0.24 0.60 24.65
C ILE A 402 1.20 1.31 25.62
N ARG A 403 2.51 1.04 25.52
CA ARG A 403 3.54 1.69 26.35
C ARG A 403 3.59 3.21 26.19
N ASP A 404 3.13 3.75 25.06
CA ASP A 404 3.15 5.19 24.79
C ASP A 404 1.92 5.94 25.28
N LEU A 405 0.80 5.23 25.44
CA LEU A 405 -0.50 5.78 25.84
C LEU A 405 -0.85 5.43 27.29
N TYR A 406 -0.31 4.32 27.78
CA TYR A 406 -0.60 3.65 29.04
C TYR A 406 0.71 3.16 29.67
N SER A 407 0.67 2.06 30.42
CA SER A 407 1.82 1.42 31.06
C SER A 407 1.84 -0.10 30.82
N CYS A 408 2.99 -0.74 31.08
CA CYS A 408 3.10 -2.20 31.05
C CYS A 408 2.23 -2.87 32.12
N GLU A 409 1.99 -2.21 33.25
CA GLU A 409 1.12 -2.73 34.32
C GLU A 409 -0.34 -2.73 33.90
N GLU A 410 -0.83 -1.66 33.27
CA GLU A 410 -2.17 -1.65 32.66
C GLU A 410 -2.31 -2.70 31.56
N CYS A 411 -1.27 -2.88 30.74
CA CYS A 411 -1.25 -3.90 29.70
C CYS A 411 -1.41 -5.33 30.23
N LYS A 412 -0.88 -5.62 31.43
CA LYS A 412 -1.00 -6.96 32.05
C LYS A 412 -2.39 -7.20 32.64
N LYS A 413 -3.06 -6.14 33.09
CA LYS A 413 -4.38 -6.21 33.75
C LYS A 413 -5.56 -6.27 32.77
N HIS A 414 -5.34 -5.90 31.51
CA HIS A 414 -6.40 -5.76 30.52
C HIS A 414 -6.05 -6.47 29.21
N ASP A 415 -6.97 -7.33 28.75
CA ASP A 415 -6.93 -7.91 27.40
C ASP A 415 -6.97 -6.81 26.32
N PHE A 416 -7.80 -5.78 26.55
CA PHE A 416 -8.02 -4.67 25.64
C PHE A 416 -7.90 -3.34 26.37
N LEU A 417 -7.06 -2.46 25.82
CA LEU A 417 -7.11 -1.03 26.05
C LEU A 417 -7.78 -0.37 24.82
N ALA A 418 -7.86 0.95 24.77
CA ALA A 418 -8.43 1.62 23.60
C ALA A 418 -7.88 3.03 23.41
N MET A 419 -7.86 3.47 22.16
CA MET A 419 -7.55 4.87 21.82
C MET A 419 -8.73 5.54 21.16
N ARG A 420 -8.86 6.86 21.34
CA ARG A 420 -9.89 7.70 20.71
C ARG A 420 -9.26 8.60 19.67
N ASP A 421 -9.92 8.74 18.54
CA ASP A 421 -9.56 9.75 17.54
C ASP A 421 -10.20 11.12 17.86
N ARG A 422 -9.96 12.10 16.97
CA ARG A 422 -10.56 13.45 17.04
C ARG A 422 -12.09 13.47 16.90
N LYS A 423 -12.71 12.39 16.40
CA LYS A 423 -14.17 12.23 16.30
C LYS A 423 -14.74 11.46 17.50
N ASN A 424 -13.92 11.21 18.52
CA ASN A 424 -14.23 10.38 19.68
C ASN A 424 -14.57 8.91 19.34
N ALA A 425 -14.27 8.44 18.14
CA ALA A 425 -14.41 7.03 17.80
C ALA A 425 -13.39 6.22 18.62
N LYS A 426 -13.86 5.17 19.31
CA LYS A 426 -13.06 4.30 20.17
C LYS A 426 -12.52 3.12 19.35
N PHE A 427 -11.21 2.95 19.32
CA PHE A 427 -10.51 1.85 18.65
C PHE A 427 -9.90 0.92 19.69
N PRO A 428 -10.34 -0.35 19.79
CA PRO A 428 -9.75 -1.32 20.71
C PRO A 428 -8.30 -1.62 20.33
N LEU A 429 -7.44 -1.75 21.35
CA LEU A 429 -6.01 -1.98 21.22
C LEU A 429 -5.64 -3.18 22.10
N ALA A 430 -5.11 -4.23 21.48
CA ALA A 430 -4.72 -5.45 22.19
C ALA A 430 -3.22 -5.75 21.99
N ARG A 431 -2.61 -6.34 23.01
CA ARG A 431 -1.28 -6.97 22.91
C ARG A 431 -1.39 -8.31 22.19
N THR A 432 -0.41 -8.66 21.38
CA THR A 432 -0.19 -10.00 20.83
C THR A 432 1.25 -10.45 21.09
N TYR A 433 1.63 -11.63 20.59
CA TYR A 433 2.97 -12.21 20.69
C TYR A 433 4.10 -11.19 20.44
N GLU A 434 5.18 -11.31 21.23
CA GLU A 434 6.32 -10.37 21.26
C GLU A 434 5.94 -8.90 21.51
N HIS A 435 4.96 -8.67 22.38
CA HIS A 435 4.51 -7.32 22.80
C HIS A 435 4.04 -6.40 21.66
N ARG A 436 3.87 -6.92 20.44
CA ARG A 436 3.25 -6.23 19.31
C ARG A 436 1.82 -5.84 19.65
N ASN A 437 1.28 -4.87 18.93
CA ASN A 437 -0.10 -4.43 19.16
C ASN A 437 -0.96 -4.59 17.91
N ILE A 438 -2.21 -4.98 18.13
CA ILE A 438 -3.25 -4.95 17.10
C ILE A 438 -4.23 -3.84 17.47
N LEU A 439 -4.35 -2.86 16.59
CA LEU A 439 -5.40 -1.86 16.64
C LEU A 439 -6.58 -2.38 15.82
N TYR A 440 -7.77 -2.45 16.42
CA TYR A 440 -8.99 -2.91 15.77
C TYR A 440 -9.83 -1.73 15.25
N ASN A 441 -10.64 -1.98 14.22
CA ASN A 441 -11.63 -1.00 13.77
C ASN A 441 -12.57 -0.60 14.90
N SER A 442 -13.04 0.65 14.89
CA SER A 442 -13.90 1.19 15.96
C SER A 442 -15.28 0.52 16.02
N VAL A 443 -15.80 0.07 14.88
CA VAL A 443 -17.09 -0.59 14.75
C VAL A 443 -16.91 -2.01 14.18
N PRO A 444 -17.71 -2.99 14.64
CA PRO A 444 -17.65 -4.34 14.11
C PRO A 444 -18.38 -4.46 12.76
N VAL A 445 -18.02 -5.49 11.99
CA VAL A 445 -18.90 -6.04 10.97
C VAL A 445 -20.08 -6.72 11.67
N TYR A 446 -21.28 -6.54 11.13
CA TYR A 446 -22.49 -7.17 11.64
C TYR A 446 -23.44 -7.48 10.49
N MET A 447 -23.74 -8.76 10.28
CA MET A 447 -24.61 -9.26 9.22
C MET A 447 -25.84 -10.02 9.73
N ALA A 448 -26.06 -10.16 11.05
CA ALA A 448 -27.17 -10.95 11.60
C ALA A 448 -28.55 -10.51 11.08
N ASP A 449 -28.72 -9.22 10.79
CA ASP A 449 -29.95 -8.61 10.28
C ASP A 449 -30.05 -8.63 8.74
N ARG A 450 -29.05 -9.19 8.06
CA ARG A 450 -28.97 -9.34 6.60
C ARG A 450 -28.46 -10.71 6.20
N MET A 451 -28.68 -11.71 7.05
CA MET A 451 -28.28 -13.08 6.76
C MET A 451 -29.05 -13.58 5.55
N ASP A 452 -28.32 -14.18 4.63
CA ASP A 452 -28.85 -15.00 3.56
C ASP A 452 -27.98 -16.26 3.42
N SER A 453 -28.45 -17.23 2.65
CA SER A 453 -27.77 -18.52 2.48
C SER A 453 -26.34 -18.41 1.95
N ARG A 454 -25.95 -17.29 1.33
CA ARG A 454 -24.60 -17.06 0.76
C ARG A 454 -23.58 -16.65 1.82
N ILE A 455 -24.01 -16.26 3.01
CA ILE A 455 -23.14 -15.80 4.11
C ILE A 455 -23.47 -16.49 5.45
N ALA A 456 -24.29 -17.54 5.43
CA ALA A 456 -24.70 -18.31 6.62
C ALA A 456 -23.50 -18.91 7.38
N ASP A 457 -22.51 -19.38 6.63
CA ASP A 457 -21.31 -20.05 7.12
C ASP A 457 -20.10 -19.14 6.91
N GLY A 458 -19.86 -18.25 7.87
CA GLY A 458 -18.78 -17.26 7.81
C GLY A 458 -17.93 -17.21 9.07
N HIS A 459 -17.02 -16.24 9.11
CA HIS A 459 -16.05 -16.08 10.19
C HIS A 459 -16.45 -15.00 11.20
N PHE A 460 -16.26 -15.32 12.49
CA PHE A 460 -16.55 -14.44 13.61
C PHE A 460 -15.25 -14.01 14.29
N ILE A 461 -15.03 -12.71 14.41
CA ILE A 461 -13.90 -12.14 15.15
C ILE A 461 -14.39 -11.58 16.49
N PHE A 462 -14.44 -12.44 17.51
CA PHE A 462 -14.73 -11.99 18.87
C PHE A 462 -13.50 -11.31 19.46
N THR A 463 -13.71 -10.07 19.90
CA THR A 463 -12.72 -9.15 20.45
C THR A 463 -12.96 -8.95 21.95
N ASP A 464 -13.60 -7.85 22.32
CA ASP A 464 -13.86 -7.45 23.70
C ASP A 464 -15.23 -7.91 24.23
N GLU A 465 -15.98 -8.69 23.45
CA GLU A 465 -17.22 -9.34 23.87
C GLU A 465 -16.99 -10.33 25.02
N SER A 466 -17.93 -10.39 25.98
CA SER A 466 -17.95 -11.42 27.01
C SER A 466 -18.40 -12.78 26.44
N ALA A 467 -18.09 -13.88 27.13
CA ALA A 467 -18.53 -15.22 26.74
C ALA A 467 -20.07 -15.30 26.55
N LYS A 468 -20.84 -14.70 27.48
CA LYS A 468 -22.31 -14.61 27.33
C LYS A 468 -22.70 -13.86 26.06
N ARG A 469 -22.09 -12.68 25.81
CA ARG A 469 -22.42 -11.89 24.62
C ARG A 469 -22.07 -12.63 23.33
N ALA A 470 -20.93 -13.32 23.29
CA ALA A 470 -20.55 -14.15 22.15
C ALA A 470 -21.55 -15.28 21.89
N SER A 471 -22.06 -15.93 22.96
CA SER A 471 -23.14 -16.91 22.86
C SER A 471 -24.43 -16.30 22.29
N ASP A 472 -24.85 -15.14 22.81
CA ASP A 472 -26.05 -14.43 22.33
C ASP A 472 -25.92 -14.06 20.84
N ILE A 473 -24.72 -13.66 20.40
CA ILE A 473 -24.42 -13.39 18.98
C ILE A 473 -24.48 -14.66 18.15
N ASN A 474 -23.86 -15.74 18.59
CA ASN A 474 -23.91 -17.01 17.87
C ASN A 474 -25.37 -17.48 17.68
N ALA A 475 -26.18 -17.41 18.75
CA ALA A 475 -27.60 -17.73 18.71
C ALA A 475 -28.39 -16.86 17.72
N ALA A 476 -28.06 -15.56 17.63
CA ALA A 476 -28.71 -14.66 16.68
C ALA A 476 -28.40 -15.02 15.22
N TYR A 477 -27.15 -15.37 14.90
CA TYR A 477 -26.78 -15.86 13.57
C TYR A 477 -27.30 -17.27 13.27
N MET A 478 -27.87 -17.97 14.26
CA MET A 478 -28.61 -19.22 14.07
C MET A 478 -30.13 -19.00 14.03
N GLY A 479 -30.62 -17.75 14.09
CA GLY A 479 -32.05 -17.44 14.13
C GLY A 479 -32.74 -17.83 15.45
N LYS A 480 -31.97 -18.18 16.49
CA LYS A 480 -32.50 -18.62 17.80
C LYS A 480 -32.76 -17.46 18.77
N LEU A 481 -32.22 -16.27 18.47
CA LEU A 481 -32.32 -15.09 19.32
C LEU A 481 -32.33 -13.81 18.48
N THR A 482 -33.09 -12.81 18.89
CA THR A 482 -32.96 -11.46 18.33
C THR A 482 -32.10 -10.63 19.27
N ILE A 483 -30.99 -10.08 18.77
CA ILE A 483 -30.13 -9.18 19.55
C ILE A 483 -30.01 -7.82 18.90
N THR A 484 -29.90 -6.79 19.73
CA THR A 484 -29.50 -5.46 19.26
C THR A 484 -28.07 -5.52 18.74
N PRO A 485 -27.78 -4.88 17.58
CA PRO A 485 -26.42 -4.72 17.11
C PRO A 485 -25.52 -4.07 18.18
N PRO A 486 -24.20 -4.27 18.13
CA PRO A 486 -23.27 -3.62 19.05
C PRO A 486 -23.43 -2.09 19.07
N ASP A 487 -23.35 -1.50 20.27
CA ASP A 487 -23.43 -0.05 20.46
C ASP A 487 -22.27 0.69 19.76
N GLY A 488 -22.53 1.92 19.31
CA GLY A 488 -21.52 2.75 18.63
C GLY A 488 -21.46 2.56 17.11
N GLY A 489 -22.37 1.78 16.54
CA GLY A 489 -22.56 1.60 15.10
C GLY A 489 -21.95 0.31 14.54
N ILE A 490 -22.31 -0.02 13.31
CA ILE A 490 -21.90 -1.25 12.62
C ILE A 490 -21.45 -0.98 11.19
N ARG A 491 -20.62 -1.88 10.67
CA ARG A 491 -20.31 -1.98 9.24
C ARG A 491 -21.01 -3.20 8.66
N ARG A 492 -21.47 -3.10 7.42
CA ARG A 492 -22.01 -4.24 6.65
C ARG A 492 -21.17 -4.50 5.41
N ILE A 493 -21.23 -5.73 4.90
CA ILE A 493 -20.66 -6.10 3.62
C ILE A 493 -21.41 -5.35 2.51
N ALA A 494 -20.69 -4.86 1.51
CA ALA A 494 -21.27 -4.11 0.40
C ALA A 494 -22.14 -5.03 -0.47
N LYS A 495 -23.28 -4.51 -0.94
CA LYS A 495 -24.16 -5.21 -1.89
C LYS A 495 -23.55 -5.28 -3.28
#